data_AF-A0A7V8ZAW8-F1
#
_entry.id   AF-A0A7V8ZAW8-F1
#
_cell.length_a   1.000
_cell.length_b   1.000
_cell.length_c   1.000
_cell.angle_alpha   90.00
_cell.angle_beta   90.00
_cell.angle_gamma   90.00
#
_symmetry.space_group_name_H-M   'P 1'
#
loop_
_entity.id
_entity.type
_entity.pdbx_description
1 polymer ?
#
loop_
_entity_poly.entity_id
_entity_poly.type
_entity_poly.pdbx_seq_one_letter_code
_entity_poly.pdbx_strand_id
1 'polypeptide(L)'
;MALDKDTAVKNARRDLAKRLGVKENEIKDGAIETADFPDMALGAPEAGEMSGQMIASGWRIRLNAGGKDYEYRADRNQVRLYNYKGKNYRV
;
A
#
# COMPACT_ATOMS: atom_id res chain seq x y z
N MET A 1 -9.80 -10.10 13.50
CA MET A 1 -10.42 -9.69 12.23
C MET A 1 -9.34 -9.62 11.17
N ALA A 2 -9.60 -10.17 9.97
CA ALA A 2 -8.77 -9.92 8.80
C ALA A 2 -8.93 -8.46 8.36
N LEU A 3 -7.89 -7.87 7.77
CA LEU A 3 -8.00 -6.57 7.14
C LEU A 3 -8.91 -6.70 5.91
N ASP A 4 -9.90 -5.82 5.78
CA ASP A 4 -10.75 -5.71 4.59
C ASP A 4 -10.25 -4.60 3.66
N LYS A 5 -10.71 -4.63 2.41
CA LYS A 5 -10.35 -3.64 1.38
C LYS A 5 -10.57 -2.19 1.82
N ASP A 6 -11.70 -1.88 2.46
CA ASP A 6 -12.01 -0.53 2.97
C ASP A 6 -11.01 -0.09 4.06
N THR A 7 -10.73 -0.99 5.00
CA THR A 7 -9.76 -0.75 6.08
C THR A 7 -8.35 -0.55 5.52
N ALA A 8 -7.97 -1.34 4.51
CA ALA A 8 -6.69 -1.20 3.81
C ALA A 8 -6.55 0.18 3.16
N VAL A 9 -7.59 0.63 2.44
CA VAL A 9 -7.61 1.94 1.78
C VAL A 9 -7.55 3.07 2.80
N LYS A 10 -8.31 2.98 3.90
CA LYS A 10 -8.26 3.96 4.99
C LYS A 10 -6.86 4.05 5.62
N ASN A 11 -6.23 2.91 5.91
CA ASN A 11 -4.88 2.89 6.47
C ASN A 11 -3.86 3.48 5.50
N ALA A 12 -3.92 3.10 4.21
CA ALA A 12 -3.07 3.64 3.16
C ALA A 12 -3.22 5.17 3.02
N ARG A 13 -4.47 5.67 3.00
CA ARG A 13 -4.77 7.10 2.91
C ARG A 13 -4.24 7.86 4.12
N ARG A 14 -4.47 7.33 5.33
CA ARG A 14 -4.04 7.98 6.57
C ARG A 14 -2.51 8.03 6.70
N ASP A 15 -1.83 6.96 6.28
CA ASP A 15 -0.37 6.93 6.21
C ASP A 15 0.16 7.93 5.17
N LEU A 16 -0.40 7.94 3.96
CA LEU A 16 0.00 8.88 2.91
C LEU A 16 -0.20 10.34 3.34
N ALA A 17 -1.32 10.63 4.01
CA ALA A 17 -1.64 11.95 4.54
C ALA A 17 -0.58 12.42 5.53
N LYS A 18 -0.20 11.53 6.48
CA LYS A 18 0.87 11.81 7.44
C LYS A 18 2.23 11.99 6.78
N ARG A 19 2.58 11.18 5.78
CA ARG A 19 3.86 11.27 5.06
C ARG A 19 4.00 12.54 4.24
N LEU A 20 2.91 12.98 3.62
CA LEU A 20 2.88 14.19 2.80
C LEU A 20 2.58 15.45 3.62
N GLY A 21 2.08 15.31 4.85
CA GLY A 21 1.62 16.43 5.67
C GLY A 21 0.34 17.08 5.14
N VAL A 22 -0.45 16.35 4.34
CA VAL A 22 -1.71 16.83 3.75
C VAL A 22 -2.91 16.23 4.48
N LYS A 23 -4.10 16.78 4.25
CA LYS A 23 -5.33 16.18 4.78
C LYS A 23 -5.67 14.94 3.98
N GLU A 24 -6.26 13.94 4.64
CA GLU A 24 -6.81 12.75 3.96
C GLU A 24 -7.72 13.16 2.79
N ASN A 25 -8.50 14.23 2.96
CA ASN A 25 -9.41 14.74 1.94
C ASN A 25 -8.73 15.24 0.65
N GLU A 26 -7.44 15.58 0.69
CA GLU A 26 -6.67 15.94 -0.51
C GLU A 26 -6.16 14.72 -1.27
N ILE A 27 -6.19 13.55 -0.64
CA ILE A 27 -5.83 12.28 -1.26
C ILE A 27 -7.07 11.74 -1.95
N LYS A 28 -6.94 11.52 -3.26
CA LYS A 28 -7.94 10.86 -4.09
C LYS A 28 -7.64 9.37 -4.17
N ASP A 29 -8.66 8.56 -3.96
CA ASP A 29 -8.65 7.17 -4.35
C ASP A 29 -8.64 7.07 -5.88
N GLY A 30 -7.69 6.30 -6.41
CA GLY A 30 -7.60 5.94 -7.81
C GLY A 30 -8.20 4.55 -8.01
N ALA A 31 -7.38 3.60 -8.46
CA ALA A 31 -7.80 2.22 -8.69
C ALA A 31 -7.56 1.34 -7.46
N ILE A 32 -8.58 0.60 -7.03
CA ILE A 32 -8.50 -0.34 -5.91
C ILE A 32 -8.96 -1.70 -6.41
N GLU A 33 -8.01 -2.59 -6.66
CA GLU A 33 -8.25 -3.88 -7.31
C GLU A 33 -7.61 -5.01 -6.51
N THR A 34 -8.21 -6.20 -6.53
CA THR A 34 -7.58 -7.39 -5.96
C THR A 34 -6.47 -7.84 -6.90
N ALA A 35 -5.28 -8.08 -6.37
CA ALA A 35 -4.11 -8.46 -7.15
C ALA A 35 -3.28 -9.51 -6.40
N ASP A 36 -2.68 -10.41 -7.15
CA ASP A 36 -1.73 -11.38 -6.63
C ASP A 36 -0.30 -10.83 -6.78
N PHE A 37 0.47 -10.96 -5.70
CA PHE A 37 1.82 -10.45 -5.62
C PHE A 37 2.84 -11.59 -5.60
N PRO A 38 4.05 -11.38 -6.14
CA PRO A 38 5.04 -12.45 -6.32
C PRO A 38 5.65 -12.98 -5.01
N ASP A 39 5.48 -12.28 -3.90
CA ASP A 39 6.09 -12.60 -2.61
C ASP A 39 5.22 -12.17 -1.43
N MET A 40 5.55 -12.67 -0.23
CA MET A 40 4.83 -12.37 1.00
C MET A 40 4.92 -10.90 1.45
N ALA A 41 5.87 -10.12 0.94
CA ALA A 41 5.92 -8.66 1.15
C ALA A 41 5.09 -7.91 0.11
N LEU A 42 4.23 -8.61 -0.63
CA LEU A 42 3.39 -8.06 -1.67
C LEU A 42 4.21 -7.40 -2.79
N GLY A 43 5.44 -7.88 -3.06
CA GLY A 43 6.36 -7.21 -4.00
C GLY A 43 6.84 -5.84 -3.52
N ALA A 44 6.65 -5.52 -2.24
CA ALA A 44 7.13 -4.32 -1.58
C ALA A 44 8.01 -4.68 -0.36
N PRO A 45 9.10 -5.47 -0.54
CA PRO A 45 10.04 -5.78 0.53
C PRO A 45 10.69 -4.52 1.08
N GLU A 46 10.84 -4.42 2.40
CA GLU A 46 11.64 -3.34 2.99
C GLU A 46 13.12 -3.51 2.63
N ALA A 47 13.91 -2.43 2.73
CA ALA A 47 15.31 -2.47 2.33
C ALA A 47 16.10 -3.49 3.19
N GLY A 48 16.56 -4.57 2.56
CA GLY A 48 17.25 -5.67 3.24
C GLY A 48 16.34 -6.79 3.77
N GLU A 49 15.03 -6.73 3.52
CA GLU A 49 14.09 -7.79 3.87
C GLU A 49 14.13 -8.92 2.83
N MET A 50 14.33 -10.16 3.30
CA MET A 50 14.11 -11.35 2.48
C MET A 50 12.65 -11.77 2.57
N SER A 51 11.88 -11.52 1.50
CA SER A 51 10.51 -11.99 1.40
C SER A 51 10.43 -13.47 1.06
N GLY A 52 9.45 -14.16 1.62
CA GLY A 52 9.12 -15.52 1.19
C GLY A 52 8.65 -15.53 -0.26
N GLN A 53 9.14 -16.50 -1.05
CA GLN A 53 8.78 -16.73 -2.46
C GLN A 53 7.40 -17.38 -2.60
N MET A 54 6.39 -16.86 -1.91
CA MET A 54 5.02 -17.33 -1.97
C MET A 54 4.13 -16.23 -2.55
N ILE A 55 3.30 -16.61 -3.52
CA ILE A 55 2.33 -15.68 -4.10
C ILE A 55 1.32 -15.28 -3.02
N ALA A 56 1.23 -13.99 -2.76
CA ALA A 56 0.32 -13.43 -1.76
C ALA A 56 -0.83 -12.71 -2.46
N SER A 57 -2.05 -13.16 -2.22
CA SER A 57 -3.26 -12.48 -2.72
C SER A 57 -3.60 -11.29 -1.83
N GLY A 58 -3.76 -10.12 -2.43
CA GLY A 58 -4.07 -8.89 -1.72
C GLY A 58 -4.81 -7.88 -2.59
N TRP A 59 -4.64 -6.60 -2.27
CA TRP A 59 -5.25 -5.46 -2.92
C TRP A 59 -4.19 -4.46 -3.32
N ARG A 60 -4.27 -4.01 -4.56
CA ARG A 60 -3.49 -2.91 -5.11
C ARG A 60 -4.33 -1.65 -5.04
N ILE A 61 -3.91 -0.72 -4.20
CA ILE A 61 -4.58 0.53 -3.88
C ILE A 61 -3.74 1.67 -4.47
N ARG A 62 -4.21 2.27 -5.56
CA ARG A 62 -3.59 3.47 -6.13
C ARG A 62 -4.26 4.71 -5.53
N LEU A 63 -3.46 5.56 -4.90
CA LEU A 63 -3.87 6.85 -4.36
C LEU A 63 -3.19 7.96 -5.15
N ASN A 64 -3.87 9.09 -5.36
CA ASN A 64 -3.29 10.27 -5.98
C ASN A 64 -3.30 11.43 -4.98
N ALA A 65 -2.15 12.08 -4.80
CA ALA A 65 -2.01 13.22 -3.91
C ALA A 65 -1.01 14.23 -4.50
N GLY A 66 -1.44 15.49 -4.63
CA GLY A 66 -0.59 16.57 -5.16
C GLY A 66 -0.06 16.30 -6.58
N GLY A 67 -0.83 15.61 -7.42
CA GLY A 67 -0.42 15.26 -8.79
C GLY A 67 0.58 14.10 -8.89
N LYS A 68 0.79 13.35 -7.80
CA LYS A 68 1.60 12.13 -7.78
C LYS A 68 0.76 10.92 -7.42
N ASP A 69 1.05 9.81 -8.08
CA ASP A 69 0.44 8.51 -7.82
C ASP A 69 1.28 7.74 -6.81
N TYR A 70 0.60 7.14 -5.85
CA TYR A 70 1.19 6.33 -4.80
C TYR A 70 0.50 4.97 -4.81
N GLU A 71 1.29 3.93 -4.86
CA GLU A 71 0.79 2.57 -4.86
C GLU A 71 0.95 1.96 -3.48
N TYR A 72 -0.17 1.63 -2.88
CA TYR A 72 -0.24 0.83 -1.67
C TYR A 72 -0.65 -0.59 -2.03
N ARG A 73 -0.04 -1.55 -1.35
CA ARG A 73 -0.30 -2.97 -1.49
C ARG A 73 -0.67 -3.50 -0.13
N ALA A 74 -1.85 -4.06 -0.02
CA ALA A 74 -2.35 -4.57 1.24
C ALA A 74 -2.81 -6.01 1.08
N ASP A 75 -2.79 -6.77 2.16
CA ASP A 75 -3.48 -8.04 2.24
C ASP A 75 -4.34 -8.07 3.51
N ARG A 76 -4.88 -9.24 3.81
CA ARG A 76 -5.65 -9.50 5.03
C ARG A 76 -4.85 -9.30 6.32
N ASN A 77 -3.52 -9.14 6.26
CA ASN A 77 -2.63 -9.04 7.42
C ASN A 77 -1.83 -7.73 7.49
N GLN A 78 -1.45 -7.11 6.37
CA GLN A 78 -0.56 -5.94 6.36
C GLN A 78 -0.90 -4.95 5.24
N VAL A 79 -0.43 -3.71 5.40
CA VAL A 79 -0.46 -2.66 4.38
C VAL A 79 0.98 -2.19 4.15
N ARG A 80 1.38 -2.08 2.89
CA ARG A 80 2.72 -1.67 2.48
C ARG A 80 2.63 -0.61 1.40
N LEU A 81 3.51 0.37 1.49
CA LEU A 81 3.69 1.41 0.50
C LEU A 81 4.79 0.96 -0.47
N TYR A 82 4.43 0.85 -1.75
CA TYR A 82 5.31 0.41 -2.82
C TYR A 82 5.95 1.61 -3.53
N ASN A 83 7.27 1.55 -3.71
CA ASN A 83 8.05 2.49 -4.52
C ASN A 83 7.86 3.97 -4.12
N TYR A 84 7.79 4.27 -2.83
CA TYR A 84 7.74 5.66 -2.35
C TYR A 84 9.15 6.22 -2.26
N LYS A 85 9.47 7.21 -3.10
CA LYS A 85 10.81 7.83 -3.17
C LYS A 85 11.93 6.78 -3.36
N GLY A 86 11.65 5.71 -4.11
CA GLY A 86 12.59 4.61 -4.36
C GLY A 86 12.74 3.60 -3.22
N LYS A 87 11.85 3.64 -2.22
CA LYS A 87 11.86 2.71 -1.09
C LYS A 87 10.44 2.19 -0.80
N ASN A 88 10.38 0.99 -0.24
CA ASN A 88 9.14 0.41 0.26
C ASN A 88 9.04 0.64 1.76
N TYR A 89 7.82 0.75 2.27
CA TYR A 89 7.58 0.95 3.70
C TYR A 89 6.40 0.12 4.17
N ARG A 90 6.51 -0.42 5.38
CA ARG A 90 5.35 -0.99 6.06
C ARG A 90 4.55 0.10 6.78
N VAL A 91 3.23 -0.03 6.74
CA VAL A 91 2.25 0.88 7.39
C VAL A 91 1.72 0.26 8.67
#